data_AF-A0A961UD33-F1
#
_entry.id   AF-A0A961UD33-F1
#
_cell.length_a   1.000
_cell.length_b   1.000
_cell.length_c   1.000
_cell.angle_alpha   90.00
_cell.angle_beta   90.00
_cell.angle_gamma   90.00
#
_symmetry.space_group_name_H-M   'P 1'
#
loop_
_entity.id
_entity.type
_entity.pdbx_description
1 polymer ?
#
loop_
_entity_poly.entity_id
_entity_poly.type
_entity_poly.pdbx_seq_one_letter_code
_entity_poly.pdbx_strand_id
1 'polypeptide(L)' 'MRFEGSKSYVATDDLRVAVNAAITLERPLLVKGEPGTGKTVLAHEMAAALDVPLLEWHIKSTTKAQQGLYEYDAV' A
#
# COMPACT_ATOMS: atom_id res chain seq x y z
N MET A 1 0.72 14.61 5.33
CA MET A 1 0.27 13.31 5.87
C MET A 1 1.47 12.61 6.48
N ARG A 2 1.37 12.05 7.69
CA ARG A 2 2.49 11.40 8.38
C ARG A 2 2.02 10.09 9.01
N PHE A 3 2.74 9.00 8.76
CA PHE A 3 2.51 7.70 9.38
C PHE A 3 3.42 7.57 10.61
N GLU A 4 2.83 7.38 11.80
CA GLU A 4 3.57 7.17 13.05
C GLU A 4 3.60 5.70 13.48
N GLY A 5 2.75 4.86 12.89
CA GLY A 5 2.49 3.48 13.28
C GLY A 5 0.99 3.26 13.50
N SER A 6 0.62 2.08 14.00
CA SER A 6 -0.75 1.82 14.47
C SER A 6 -0.75 1.00 15.75
N LYS A 7 -1.89 0.90 16.44
CA LYS A 7 -2.03 0.05 17.64
C LYS A 7 -1.75 -1.43 17.34
N SER A 8 -1.92 -1.85 16.10
CA SER A 8 -1.85 -3.24 15.67
C SER A 8 -0.59 -3.57 14.86
N TYR A 9 0.22 -2.56 14.51
CA TYR A 9 1.38 -2.73 13.64
C TYR A 9 2.62 -2.04 14.21
N VAL A 10 3.61 -2.85 14.58
CA VAL A 10 4.92 -2.39 15.04
C VAL A 10 5.78 -2.07 13.81
N ALA A 11 5.79 -0.79 13.41
CA ALA A 11 6.69 -0.32 12.38
C ALA A 11 8.08 -0.05 12.99
N THR A 12 9.14 -0.58 12.37
CA THR A 12 10.49 -0.14 12.70
C THR A 12 10.69 1.33 12.32
N ASP A 13 11.65 2.00 12.95
CA ASP A 13 11.96 3.39 12.61
C ASP A 13 12.33 3.56 11.14
N ASP A 14 13.10 2.63 10.58
CA ASP A 14 13.48 2.64 9.16
C ASP A 14 12.26 2.54 8.24
N LEU A 15 11.31 1.66 8.57
CA LEU A 15 10.08 1.51 7.79
C LEU A 15 9.25 2.78 7.84
N ARG A 16 9.14 3.39 9.01
CA ARG A 16 8.41 4.64 9.21
C ARG A 16 9.05 5.79 8.42
N VAL A 17 10.38 5.86 8.38
CA VAL A 17 11.10 6.85 7.56
C VAL A 17 10.82 6.63 6.07
N ALA A 18 10.92 5.39 5.58
CA ALA A 18 10.66 5.07 4.17
C ALA A 18 9.22 5.41 3.75
N VAL A 19 8.22 5.07 4.58
CA VAL A 19 6.82 5.41 4.34
C VAL A 19 6.60 6.91 4.29
N ASN A 20 7.10 7.65 5.27
CA ASN A 20 6.93 9.10 5.31
C ASN A 20 7.66 9.81 4.17
N ALA A 21 8.82 9.30 3.75
CA ALA A 21 9.54 9.81 2.59
C ALA A 21 8.73 9.58 1.30
N ALA A 22 8.16 8.39 1.10
CA ALA A 22 7.32 8.08 -0.06
C ALA A 22 6.08 8.99 -0.14
N ILE A 23 5.41 9.22 1.00
CA ILE A 23 4.27 10.15 1.11
C ILE A 23 4.71 11.58 0.77
N THR A 24 5.80 12.07 1.38
CA THR A 24 6.27 13.46 1.22
C THR A 24 6.73 13.75 -0.21
N LEU A 25 7.36 12.76 -0.85
CA LEU A 25 7.90 12.90 -2.21
C LEU A 25 6.88 12.52 -3.30
N GLU A 26 5.70 12.05 -2.90
CA GLU A 26 4.68 11.49 -3.80
C GLU A 26 5.28 10.41 -4.74
N ARG A 27 6.14 9.55 -4.18
CA ARG A 27 6.79 8.46 -4.92
C ARG A 27 6.25 7.10 -4.50
N PRO A 28 6.14 6.14 -5.44
CA PRO A 28 5.75 4.77 -5.11
C PRO A 28 6.70 4.11 -4.10
N LEU A 29 6.16 3.34 -3.17
CA LEU A 29 6.91 2.55 -2.20
C LEU A 29 6.78 1.05 -2.53
N LEU A 30 7.91 0.39 -2.81
CA LEU A 30 7.96 -1.06 -2.99
C LEU A 30 8.43 -1.74 -1.69
N VAL A 31 7.55 -2.54 -1.09
CA VAL A 31 7.86 -3.26 0.16
C VAL A 31 8.26 -4.70 -0.15
N LYS A 32 9.47 -5.09 0.25
CA LYS A 32 10.02 -6.45 0.09
C LYS A 32 10.23 -7.13 1.45
N GLY A 33 10.22 -8.45 1.48
CA GLY A 33 10.55 -9.25 2.67
C GLY A 33 9.98 -10.65 2.62
N GLU A 34 10.37 -11.49 3.57
CA GLU A 34 9.94 -12.90 3.66
C GLU A 34 8.41 -13.06 3.76
N PRO A 35 7.82 -14.16 3.25
CA PRO A 35 6.40 -14.46 3.44
C PRO A 35 5.98 -14.35 4.92
N GLY A 36 4.81 -13.78 5.21
CA GLY A 36 4.30 -13.65 6.58
C GLY A 36 4.82 -12.45 7.39
N THR A 37 5.67 -11.57 6.84
CA THR A 37 6.22 -10.41 7.58
C THR A 37 5.29 -9.18 7.64
N GLY A 38 3.98 -9.35 7.43
CA GLY A 38 3.00 -8.26 7.59
C GLY A 38 2.99 -7.19 6.50
N LYS A 39 3.52 -7.45 5.29
CA LYS A 39 3.52 -6.49 4.17
C LYS A 39 2.12 -6.07 3.73
N THR A 40 1.17 -7.00 3.64
CA THR A 40 -0.23 -6.69 3.31
C THR A 40 -0.87 -5.89 4.44
N VAL A 41 -0.64 -6.30 5.69
CA VAL A 41 -1.14 -5.60 6.88
C VAL A 41 -0.65 -4.15 6.94
N LEU A 42 0.61 -3.89 6.58
CA LEU A 42 1.15 -2.53 6.49
C LEU A 42 0.29 -1.61 5.61
N ALA A 43 -0.16 -2.09 4.44
CA ALA A 43 -0.99 -1.29 3.54
C ALA A 43 -2.35 -0.93 4.16
N HIS A 44 -3.00 -1.87 4.84
CA HIS A 44 -4.25 -1.64 5.57
C HIS A 44 -4.08 -0.63 6.71
N GLU A 45 -3.03 -0.81 7.51
CA GLU A 45 -2.75 0.03 8.68
C GLU A 45 -2.34 1.44 8.26
N MET A 46 -1.62 1.58 7.16
CA MET A 46 -1.35 2.87 6.53
C MET A 46 -2.63 3.56 6.07
N ALA A 47 -3.51 2.85 5.36
CA ALA A 47 -4.76 3.43 4.87
C ALA A 47 -5.68 3.89 6.02
N ALA A 48 -5.80 3.07 7.06
CA ALA A 48 -6.56 3.39 8.26
C ALA A 48 -5.96 4.57 9.05
N ALA A 49 -4.63 4.62 9.21
CA ALA A 49 -3.96 5.72 9.93
C ALA A 49 -4.01 7.05 9.17
N LEU A 50 -4.10 6.99 7.84
CA LEU A 50 -4.13 8.16 6.97
C LEU A 50 -5.56 8.60 6.59
N ASP A 51 -6.58 7.84 7.00
CA ASP A 51 -7.99 8.05 6.66
C ASP A 51 -8.22 8.14 5.14
N VAL A 52 -7.66 7.18 4.40
CA VAL A 52 -7.76 7.11 2.93
C VAL A 52 -8.31 5.76 2.48
N PRO A 53 -8.99 5.69 1.31
CA PRO A 53 -9.38 4.42 0.73
C PRO A 53 -8.16 3.58 0.34
N LEU A 54 -8.20 2.28 0.64
CA LEU A 54 -7.24 1.31 0.13
C LEU A 54 -7.81 0.65 -1.12
N LEU A 55 -7.11 0.80 -2.24
CA LEU A 55 -7.42 0.10 -3.48
C LEU A 55 -6.51 -1.12 -3.60
N GLU A 56 -7.09 -2.32 -3.48
CA GLU A 56 -6.36 -3.57 -3.60
C GLU A 56 -6.47 -4.14 -5.01
N TRP A 57 -5.32 -4.43 -5.62
CA TRP A 57 -5.27 -5.14 -6.89
C TRP A 57 -4.32 -6.33 -6.81
N HIS A 58 -4.90 -7.53 -6.85
CA HIS A 58 -4.16 -8.79 -6.79
C HIS A 58 -3.64 -9.16 -8.19
N ILE A 59 -2.32 -9.07 -8.37
CA ILE A 59 -1.65 -9.40 -9.65
C ILE A 59 -1.31 -10.90 -9.70
N LYS A 60 -1.66 -11.54 -10.82
CA LYS A 60 -1.31 -12.93 -11.18
C LYS A 60 -0.53 -12.91 -12.50
N SER A 61 0.13 -14.03 -12.85
CA SER A 61 0.80 -14.17 -14.15
C SER A 61 -0.14 -14.06 -15.36
N THR A 62 -1.44 -14.27 -15.14
CA THR A 62 -2.49 -14.13 -16.14
C THR A 62 -3.16 -12.75 -16.15
N THR A 63 -2.78 -11.85 -15.23
CA THR A 63 -3.34 -10.49 -15.17
C THR A 63 -2.84 -9.67 -16.36
N LYS A 64 -3.77 -9.06 -17.10
CA LYS A 64 -3.51 -8.17 -18.23
C LYS A 64 -3.70 -6.71 -17.82
N ALA A 65 -2.91 -5.81 -18.41
CA ALA A 65 -2.98 -4.37 -18.13
C ALA A 65 -4.39 -3.79 -18.34
N GLN A 66 -5.11 -4.26 -19.35
CA GLN A 66 -6.49 -3.86 -19.65
C GLN A 66 -7.44 -4.06 -18.46
N GLN A 67 -7.22 -5.10 -17.64
CA GLN A 67 -8.06 -5.39 -16.47
C GLN A 67 -7.87 -4.38 -15.32
N GLY A 68 -6.81 -3.56 -15.37
CA GLY A 68 -6.60 -2.45 -14.44
C GLY A 68 -7.06 -1.11 -14.99
N LEU A 69 -7.56 -1.05 -16.23
CA LEU A 69 -8.14 0.14 -16.83
C LEU A 69 -9.64 0.18 -16.54
N TYR A 70 -10.20 1.38 -16.54
CA TYR A 70 -11.64 1.57 -16.46
C TYR A 70 -12.30 1.15 -17.77
N GLU A 71 -13.25 0.22 -17.73
CA GLU A 71 -14.11 -0.11 -18.87
C GLU A 71 -15.40 0.70 -18.77
N TYR A 72 -15.72 1.46 -19.82
CA TYR A 72 -16.98 2.17 -19.95
C TYR A 72 -17.99 1.26 -20.67
N ASP A 73 -19.02 0.81 -19.97
CA ASP A 73 -20.12 0.04 -20.55
C ASP A 73 -21.19 1.02 -21.06
N ALA A 74 -21.36 1.11 -22.37
CA ALA A 74 -22.20 2.09 -23.05
C ALA A 74 -23.56 1.52 -23.48
N VAL A 75 -24.13 0.58 -22.72
CA VAL A 75 -25.43 -0.05 -23.01
C VAL A 75 -26.59 0.78 -22.49
#